data_AF-A0A059W2T6-F1
#
_entry.id   AF-A0A059W2T6-F1
#
_cell.length_a   1.000
_cell.length_b   1.000
_cell.length_c   1.000
_cell.angle_alpha   90.00
_cell.angle_beta   90.00
_cell.angle_gamma   90.00
#
_symmetry.space_group_name_H-M   'P 1'
#
loop_
_entity.id
_entity.type
_entity.pdbx_description
1 polymer ?
#
loop_
_entity_poly.entity_id
_entity_poly.type
_entity_poly.pdbx_seq_one_letter_code
_entity_poly.pdbx_strand_id
1 'polypeptide(L)'
;MQRLRDLALLRRVRDRIDREYAQPLDVEALARGVHMSAGHLSRQFRLAYGESPYSYLMTRRIERAMALLRRGDLSVTEVCFAVGCASLGTFSTRFTELVGMPPSAYRRQAARSTVGLPSCVAKQVTRPIRNREAPPTGRG
;
A
#
# COMPACT_ATOMS: atom_id res chain seq x y z
N MET A 1 32.41 -0.01 4.14
CA MET A 1 31.86 -1.13 3.34
C MET A 1 30.59 -1.74 3.95
N GLN A 2 30.57 -2.12 5.24
CA GLN A 2 29.40 -2.78 5.88
C GLN A 2 28.09 -1.98 5.82
N ARG A 3 28.12 -0.68 6.19
CA ARG A 3 26.93 0.20 6.20
C ARG A 3 26.22 0.29 4.83
N LEU A 4 26.97 0.28 3.72
CA LEU A 4 26.40 0.33 2.37
C LEU A 4 25.68 -0.98 2.00
N ARG A 5 26.21 -2.12 2.44
CA ARG A 5 25.54 -3.43 2.26
C ARG A 5 24.24 -3.49 3.06
N ASP A 6 24.25 -3.01 4.30
CA ASP A 6 23.05 -2.97 5.14
C ASP A 6 21.96 -2.10 4.50
N LEU A 7 22.30 -0.90 4.01
CA LEU A 7 21.35 -0.04 3.30
C LEU A 7 20.79 -0.70 2.03
N ALA A 8 21.58 -1.46 1.28
CA ALA A 8 21.10 -2.20 0.12
C ALA A 8 20.10 -3.30 0.51
N LEU A 9 20.32 -4.00 1.63
CA LEU A 9 19.38 -5.00 2.16
C LEU A 9 18.08 -4.34 2.62
N LEU A 10 18.16 -3.23 3.35
CA LEU A 10 16.97 -2.48 3.80
C LEU A 10 16.14 -1.96 2.63
N ARG A 11 16.80 -1.51 1.55
CA ARG A 11 16.12 -1.12 0.30
C ARG A 11 15.38 -2.31 -0.33
N ARG A 12 15.99 -3.50 -0.38
CA ARG A 12 15.31 -4.71 -0.87
C ARG A 12 14.08 -5.05 -0.05
N VAL A 13 14.14 -4.90 1.28
CA VAL A 13 12.98 -5.09 2.17
C VAL A 13 11.86 -4.11 1.82
N ARG A 14 12.18 -2.82 1.66
CA ARG A 14 11.20 -1.80 1.28
C ARG A 14 10.58 -2.09 -0.09
N ASP A 15 11.42 -2.41 -1.08
CA ASP A 15 10.97 -2.72 -2.45
C ASP A 15 10.10 -4.00 -2.50
N ARG A 16 10.30 -4.93 -1.56
CA ARG A 16 9.44 -6.10 -1.39
C ARG A 16 8.10 -5.72 -0.77
N ILE A 17 8.09 -4.91 0.30
CA ILE A 17 6.84 -4.39 0.89
C ILE A 17 6.00 -3.67 -0.17
N ASP A 18 6.61 -2.81 -0.97
CA ASP A 18 5.92 -2.01 -1.99
C ASP A 18 5.25 -2.86 -3.07
N ARG A 19 5.87 -4.00 -3.42
CA ARG A 19 5.37 -4.92 -4.43
C ARG A 19 4.33 -5.90 -3.87
N GLU A 20 4.54 -6.35 -2.65
CA GLU A 20 3.83 -7.49 -2.05
C GLU A 20 2.91 -7.06 -0.88
N TYR A 21 2.60 -5.78 -0.71
CA TYR A 21 1.84 -5.28 0.44
C TYR A 21 0.52 -6.04 0.69
N ALA A 22 -0.15 -6.51 -0.37
CA ALA A 22 -1.42 -7.22 -0.28
C ALA A 22 -1.30 -8.69 0.15
N GLN A 23 -0.09 -9.25 0.11
CA GLN A 23 0.18 -10.62 0.56
C GLN A 23 0.17 -10.70 2.10
N PRO A 24 -0.02 -11.88 2.69
CA PRO A 24 0.13 -12.12 4.13
C PRO A 24 1.63 -11.99 4.52
N LEU A 25 2.11 -10.76 4.53
CA LEU A 25 3.49 -10.39 4.79
C LEU A 25 3.64 -9.99 6.25
N ASP A 26 4.56 -10.64 6.95
CA ASP A 26 4.97 -10.28 8.30
C ASP A 26 6.46 -9.90 8.36
N VAL A 27 6.86 -9.28 9.47
CA VAL A 27 8.24 -8.80 9.66
C VAL A 27 9.25 -9.95 9.67
N GLU A 28 8.83 -11.14 10.13
CA GLU A 28 9.66 -12.33 10.14
C GLU A 28 10.00 -12.82 8.72
N ALA A 29 9.00 -12.85 7.82
CA ALA A 29 9.19 -13.21 6.41
C ALA A 29 10.07 -12.21 5.67
N LEU A 30 10.00 -10.91 6.03
CA LEU A 30 10.88 -9.89 5.51
C LEU A 30 12.33 -10.06 5.99
N ALA A 31 12.51 -10.34 7.29
CA ALA A 31 13.82 -10.52 7.90
C ALA A 31 14.54 -11.76 7.36
N ARG A 32 13.83 -12.88 7.20
CA ARG A 32 14.34 -14.10 6.55
C ARG A 32 14.86 -13.83 5.14
N GLY A 33 14.18 -12.97 4.37
CA GLY A 33 14.56 -12.63 3.00
C GLY A 33 15.88 -11.86 2.87
N VAL A 34 16.42 -11.32 3.98
CA VAL A 34 17.69 -10.60 4.02
C VAL A 34 18.66 -11.14 5.08
N HIS A 35 18.40 -12.35 5.58
CA HIS A 35 19.23 -13.03 6.60
C HIS A 35 19.46 -12.20 7.87
N MET A 36 18.42 -11.49 8.33
CA MET A 36 18.42 -10.76 9.60
C MET A 36 17.43 -11.39 10.58
N SER A 37 17.64 -11.18 11.88
CA SER A 37 16.57 -11.36 12.86
C SER A 37 15.53 -10.23 12.71
N ALA A 38 14.27 -10.48 13.03
CA ALA A 38 13.22 -9.47 12.94
C ALA A 38 13.49 -8.24 13.82
N GLY A 39 14.08 -8.43 15.00
CA GLY A 39 14.51 -7.34 15.88
C GLY A 39 15.61 -6.48 15.25
N HIS A 40 16.63 -7.12 14.65
CA HIS A 40 17.69 -6.40 13.96
C HIS A 40 17.17 -5.64 12.74
N LEU A 41 16.36 -6.29 11.91
CA LEU A 41 15.70 -5.65 10.76
C LEU A 41 14.89 -4.44 11.21
N SER A 42 14.05 -4.59 12.24
CA SER A 42 13.19 -3.51 12.72
C SER A 42 13.98 -2.29 13.19
N ARG A 43 15.09 -2.51 13.90
CA ARG A 43 15.98 -1.44 14.35
C ARG A 43 16.65 -0.74 13.16
N GLN A 44 17.26 -1.50 12.25
CA GLN A 44 17.98 -0.93 11.11
C GLN A 44 17.05 -0.21 10.14
N PHE A 45 15.88 -0.79 9.87
CA PHE A 45 14.88 -0.17 9.01
C PHE A 45 14.38 1.15 9.59
N ARG A 46 14.14 1.22 10.91
CA ARG A 46 13.79 2.47 11.58
C ARG A 46 14.89 3.52 11.52
N LEU A 47 16.15 3.12 11.69
CA LEU A 47 17.28 4.05 11.54
C LEU A 47 17.41 4.59 10.11
N ALA A 48 17.06 3.79 9.10
CA ALA A 48 17.18 4.19 7.70
C ALA A 48 15.95 4.95 7.16
N TYR A 49 14.73 4.63 7.62
CA TYR A 49 13.47 5.12 7.05
C TYR A 49 12.56 5.83 8.06
N GLY A 50 12.95 5.96 9.32
CA GLY A 50 12.20 6.66 10.36
C GLY A 50 11.08 5.84 11.03
N GLU A 51 10.69 4.69 10.48
CA GLU A 51 9.62 3.86 11.02
C GLU A 51 9.94 2.35 10.98
N SER A 52 9.12 1.53 11.64
CA SER A 52 9.32 0.07 11.61
C SER A 52 8.85 -0.54 10.27
N PRO A 53 9.36 -1.72 9.86
CA PRO A 53 8.86 -2.41 8.67
C PRO A 53 7.35 -2.67 8.71
N TYR A 54 6.81 -3.01 9.89
CA TYR A 54 5.38 -3.21 10.07
C TYR A 54 4.59 -1.91 9.87
N SER A 55 5.06 -0.80 10.46
CA SER A 55 4.45 0.52 10.29
C SER A 55 4.44 0.92 8.82
N TYR A 56 5.57 0.77 8.13
CA TYR A 56 5.71 1.07 6.71
C TYR A 56 4.73 0.23 5.87
N LEU A 57 4.65 -1.08 6.13
CA LEU A 57 3.69 -1.97 5.47
C LEU A 57 2.24 -1.50 5.70
N MET A 58 1.87 -1.12 6.94
CA MET A 58 0.54 -0.58 7.22
C MET A 58 0.28 0.71 6.45
N THR A 59 1.23 1.63 6.41
CA THR A 59 1.12 2.87 5.63
C THR A 59 0.82 2.56 4.17
N ARG A 60 1.58 1.67 3.52
CA ARG A 60 1.33 1.27 2.12
C ARG A 60 -0.04 0.62 1.92
N ARG A 61 -0.49 -0.22 2.86
CA ARG A 61 -1.83 -0.82 2.81
C ARG A 61 -2.94 0.22 2.93
N ILE A 62 -2.80 1.18 3.84
CA ILE A 62 -3.79 2.24 4.04
C ILE A 62 -3.84 3.18 2.83
N GLU A 63 -2.70 3.57 2.26
CA GLU A 63 -2.66 4.34 1.02
C GLU A 63 -3.45 3.65 -0.10
N ARG A 64 -3.26 2.33 -0.26
CA ARG A 64 -4.02 1.56 -1.25
C ARG A 64 -5.49 1.47 -0.90
N ALA A 65 -5.83 1.30 0.38
CA ALA A 65 -7.20 1.24 0.86
C ALA A 65 -7.94 2.54 0.56
N MET A 66 -7.31 3.71 0.76
CA MET A 66 -7.89 5.00 0.41
C MET A 66 -8.27 5.07 -1.08
N ALA A 67 -7.41 4.57 -1.97
CA ALA A 67 -7.71 4.53 -3.39
C ALA A 67 -8.92 3.63 -3.71
N LEU A 68 -9.01 2.45 -3.09
CA LEU A 68 -10.14 1.53 -3.28
C LEU A 68 -11.45 2.09 -2.70
N LEU A 69 -11.40 2.71 -1.52
CA LEU A 69 -12.58 3.33 -0.89
C LEU A 69 -13.10 4.51 -1.69
N ARG A 70 -12.20 5.32 -2.29
CA ARG A 70 -12.60 6.42 -3.19
C ARG A 70 -13.27 5.92 -4.47
N ARG A 71 -12.81 4.79 -5.00
CA ARG A 71 -13.42 4.15 -6.18
C ARG A 71 -14.85 3.66 -5.89
N GLY A 72 -15.13 3.23 -4.66
CA GLY A 72 -16.48 2.93 -4.17
C GLY A 72 -17.05 1.57 -4.57
N ASP A 73 -16.34 0.79 -5.39
CA ASP A 73 -16.78 -0.53 -5.88
C ASP A 73 -16.70 -1.65 -4.80
N LEU A 74 -16.02 -1.41 -3.67
CA LEU A 74 -15.86 -2.39 -2.58
C LEU A 74 -16.38 -1.83 -1.24
N SER A 75 -16.88 -2.72 -0.39
CA SER A 75 -17.17 -2.44 1.02
C SER A 75 -15.88 -2.26 1.83
N VAL A 76 -15.99 -1.69 3.04
CA VAL A 76 -14.83 -1.50 3.92
C VAL A 76 -14.16 -2.83 4.27
N THR A 77 -14.97 -3.87 4.53
CA THR A 77 -14.48 -5.21 4.84
C THR A 77 -13.74 -5.83 3.67
N GLU A 78 -14.28 -5.74 2.46
CA GLU A 78 -13.61 -6.22 1.25
C GLU A 78 -12.30 -5.47 1.00
N VAL A 79 -12.28 -4.15 1.20
CA VAL A 79 -11.05 -3.35 1.07
C VAL A 79 -10.00 -3.81 2.08
N CYS A 80 -10.37 -4.04 3.34
CA CYS A 80 -9.46 -4.52 4.38
C CYS A 80 -8.71 -5.78 3.95
N PHE A 81 -9.44 -6.79 3.45
CA PHE A 81 -8.82 -8.03 2.99
C PHE A 81 -8.10 -7.88 1.65
N ALA A 82 -8.60 -7.05 0.73
CA ALA A 82 -7.96 -6.78 -0.56
C ALA A 82 -6.59 -6.10 -0.43
N VAL A 83 -6.36 -5.33 0.64
CA VAL A 83 -5.04 -4.76 0.94
C VAL A 83 -4.17 -5.65 1.82
N GLY A 84 -4.62 -6.87 2.15
CA GLY A 84 -3.84 -7.86 2.91
C GLY A 84 -3.91 -7.73 4.43
N CYS A 85 -4.82 -6.92 4.99
CA CYS A 85 -5.02 -6.87 6.44
C CYS A 85 -5.77 -8.11 6.93
N ALA A 86 -5.29 -8.71 8.02
CA ALA A 86 -5.86 -9.94 8.59
C ALA A 86 -7.13 -9.69 9.42
N SER A 87 -7.33 -8.46 9.92
CA SER A 87 -8.49 -8.13 10.74
C SER A 87 -9.02 -6.73 10.44
N LEU A 88 -10.36 -6.61 10.46
CA LEU A 88 -11.05 -5.34 10.27
C LEU A 88 -10.78 -4.36 11.41
N GLY A 89 -10.61 -4.86 12.64
CA GLY A 89 -10.31 -4.04 13.81
C GLY A 89 -8.96 -3.33 13.69
N THR A 90 -7.88 -4.09 13.46
CA THR A 90 -6.53 -3.52 13.27
C THR A 90 -6.50 -2.57 12.08
N PHE A 91 -7.14 -2.94 10.97
CA PHE A 91 -7.28 -2.08 9.80
C PHE A 91 -7.96 -0.76 10.14
N SER A 92 -9.11 -0.80 10.82
CA SER A 92 -9.91 0.40 11.10
C SER A 92 -9.18 1.36 12.05
N THR A 93 -8.50 0.82 13.08
CA THR A 93 -7.67 1.61 13.99
C THR A 93 -6.52 2.29 13.23
N ARG A 94 -5.72 1.51 12.48
CA ARG A 94 -4.59 2.06 11.71
C ARG A 94 -5.02 3.05 10.64
N PHE A 95 -6.13 2.77 9.95
CA PHE A 95 -6.70 3.70 8.98
C PHE A 95 -7.05 5.03 9.66
N THR A 96 -7.74 4.99 10.80
CA THR A 96 -8.15 6.20 11.51
C THR A 96 -6.96 6.99 12.04
N GLU A 97 -5.94 6.31 12.58
CA GLU A 97 -4.69 6.94 13.03
C GLU A 97 -3.97 7.67 11.90
N LEU A 98 -3.87 7.06 10.71
CA LEU A 98 -3.12 7.61 9.58
C LEU A 98 -3.91 8.63 8.75
N VAL A 99 -5.22 8.48 8.65
CA VAL A 99 -6.09 9.29 7.78
C VAL A 99 -6.87 10.36 8.57
N GLY A 100 -6.96 10.21 9.89
CA GLY A 100 -7.70 11.11 10.78
C GLY A 100 -9.21 10.87 10.83
N MET A 101 -9.74 9.86 10.12
CA MET A 101 -11.16 9.49 10.16
C MET A 101 -11.39 8.01 9.86
N PRO A 102 -12.53 7.43 10.30
CA PRO A 102 -12.85 6.03 10.03
C PRO A 102 -13.02 5.72 8.54
N PRO A 103 -12.70 4.50 8.08
CA PRO A 103 -12.78 4.12 6.67
C PRO A 103 -14.21 4.21 6.09
N SER A 104 -15.24 3.95 6.90
CA SER A 104 -16.64 4.08 6.49
C SER A 104 -17.04 5.54 6.23
N ALA A 105 -16.56 6.46 7.07
CA ALA A 105 -16.75 7.90 6.88
C ALA A 105 -16.00 8.39 5.65
N TYR A 106 -14.74 7.97 5.48
CA TYR A 106 -13.92 8.29 4.32
C TYR A 106 -14.58 7.85 3.00
N ARG A 107 -15.08 6.62 2.93
CA ARG A 107 -15.83 6.10 1.76
C ARG A 107 -17.07 6.94 1.46
N ARG A 108 -17.85 7.29 2.47
CA ARG A 108 -19.07 8.11 2.31
C ARG A 108 -18.74 9.51 1.81
N GLN A 109 -17.67 10.12 2.31
CA GLN A 109 -17.22 11.43 1.85
C GLN A 109 -16.78 11.39 0.38
N ALA A 110 -16.00 10.37 0.00
CA ALA A 110 -15.57 10.19 -1.39
C ALA A 110 -16.75 9.98 -2.35
N ALA A 111 -17.77 9.22 -1.94
CA ALA A 111 -18.99 9.06 -2.72
C ALA A 111 -19.74 10.39 -2.90
N ARG A 112 -19.77 11.25 -1.88
CA ARG A 112 -20.37 12.60 -1.97
C ARG A 112 -19.59 13.54 -2.87
N SER A 113 -18.26 13.41 -2.93
CA SER A 113 -17.43 14.18 -3.87
C SER A 113 -17.67 13.80 -5.34
N THR A 114 -18.24 12.63 -5.61
CA THR A 114 -18.66 12.20 -6.95
C THR A 114 -20.18 12.34 -7.19
N VAL A 115 -20.95 12.83 -6.21
CA VAL A 115 -22.39 13.12 -6.38
C VAL A 115 -22.52 14.26 -7.40
N GLY A 116 -22.97 13.87 -8.60
CA GLY A 116 -23.05 14.73 -9.80
C GLY A 116 -22.66 13.97 -11.08
N LEU A 117 -21.93 12.86 -10.96
CA LEU A 117 -21.53 12.04 -12.10
C LEU A 117 -22.08 10.61 -11.96
N PRO A 118 -22.87 10.11 -12.93
CA PRO A 118 -23.25 8.71 -12.97
C PRO A 118 -22.02 7.80 -12.91
N SER A 119 -22.13 6.63 -12.28
CA SER A 119 -21.01 5.68 -12.08
C SER A 119 -20.36 5.20 -13.39
N CYS A 120 -21.08 5.28 -14.52
CA CYS A 120 -20.53 5.05 -15.87
C CYS A 120 -19.58 6.19 -16.32
N VAL A 121 -19.89 7.44 -15.97
CA VAL A 121 -19.11 8.63 -16.34
C VAL A 121 -17.89 8.78 -15.43
N ALA A 122 -18.02 8.53 -14.13
CA ALA A 122 -16.88 8.52 -13.21
C ALA A 122 -15.81 7.48 -13.60
N LYS A 123 -16.24 6.31 -14.11
CA LYS A 123 -15.36 5.26 -14.64
C LYS A 123 -14.68 5.64 -15.96
N GLN A 124 -15.22 6.58 -16.74
CA GLN A 124 -14.60 7.08 -17.98
C GLN A 124 -13.59 8.19 -17.69
N VAL A 125 -13.87 9.10 -16.75
CA VAL A 125 -13.03 10.27 -16.46
C VAL A 125 -11.79 9.91 -15.63
N THR A 126 -11.86 8.88 -14.79
CA THR A 126 -10.72 8.43 -13.94
C THR A 126 -9.87 7.34 -14.57
N ARG A 127 -10.18 6.92 -15.80
CA ARG A 127 -9.33 5.94 -16.52
C ARG A 127 -7.98 6.57 -16.83
N PRO A 128 -6.85 5.93 -16.45
CA PRO A 128 -5.54 6.39 -16.86
C PRO A 128 -5.49 6.43 -18.39
N ILE A 129 -5.18 7.60 -18.95
CA ILE A 129 -4.89 7.73 -20.38
C ILE A 129 -3.68 6.83 -20.64
N ARG A 130 -3.88 5.72 -21.37
CA ARG A 130 -2.78 4.93 -21.91
C ARG A 130 -2.02 5.85 -22.85
N ASN A 131 -0.89 6.39 -22.38
CA ASN A 131 0.05 7.06 -23.25
C ASN A 131 0.45 6.04 -24.34
N ARG A 132 0.35 6.47 -25.59
CA ARG A 132 0.38 5.64 -26.81
C ARG A 132 1.53 4.65 -26.77
N GLU A 133 1.24 3.42 -27.19
CA GLU A 133 2.23 2.38 -27.46
C GLU A 133 3.36 2.93 -28.34
N ALA A 134 4.60 2.65 -27.94
CA ALA A 134 5.77 2.94 -28.76
C ALA A 134 5.65 2.21 -30.10
N PRO A 135 6.01 2.82 -31.23
CA PRO A 135 5.94 2.16 -32.52
C PRO A 135 6.87 0.93 -32.53
N PRO A 136 6.49 -0.17 -33.20
CA PRO A 136 7.33 -1.35 -33.31
C PRO A 136 8.61 -0.96 -34.06
N THR A 137 9.76 -1.14 -33.41
CA THR A 137 11.06 -1.09 -34.07
C THR A 137 11.18 -2.29 -35.01
N GLY A 138 10.83 -2.06 -36.28
CA GLY A 138 11.09 -2.99 -37.36
C GLY A 138 12.59 -3.18 -37.56
N ARG A 139 13.00 -4.45 -37.65
CA ARG A 139 14.33 -4.89 -38.09
C ARG A 139 14.61 -4.42 -39.52
N GLY A 140 15.83 -3.93 -39.73
CA GLY A 140 16.59 -4.08 -40.96
C GLY A 140 17.85 -4.88 -40.64
#